data_AF-A0AAV5AZ08-F1
#
_entry.id   AF-A0AAV5AZ08-F1
#
_cell.length_a   1.000
_cell.length_b   1.000
_cell.length_c   1.000
_cell.angle_alpha   90.00
_cell.angle_beta   90.00
_cell.angle_gamma   90.00
#
_symmetry.space_group_name_H-M   'P 1'
#
loop_
_entity.id
_entity.type
_entity.pdbx_description
1 polymer ?
#
loop_
_entity_poly.entity_id
_entity_poly.type
_entity_poly.pdbx_seq_one_letter_code
_entity_poly.pdbx_strand_id
1 'polypeptide(L)'
;MKKILFLLLLINSSLSYSQKDTITVRESNIAFISQDIYIEDPRIGILTTDVYILKEEKTPLNGFYKVIINNDYFYTLAFDKGSKILNNGNIIKYYKNNKIYKLDIYYPTFYEHEYYYTIEPFNCDVKKTKVYIKYIENDSKTKSIFRARQIIDEKYIVWTFIKKNHPQSISFLKERICNCDLPENRK
;
A
#
# COMPACT_ATOMS: atom_id res chain seq x y z
N MET A 1 33.88 21.17 -3.19
CA MET A 1 32.69 21.19 -4.07
C MET A 1 32.79 20.04 -5.06
N LYS A 2 31.90 19.04 -4.96
CA LYS A 2 31.41 18.10 -6.00
C LYS A 2 30.90 16.83 -5.32
N LYS A 3 29.85 16.25 -5.92
CA LYS A 3 29.14 15.00 -5.58
C LYS A 3 28.00 15.11 -4.57
N ILE A 4 26.86 15.63 -5.02
CA ILE A 4 25.57 14.96 -4.80
C ILE A 4 24.82 15.00 -6.13
N LEU A 5 25.07 13.99 -6.94
CA LEU A 5 24.14 13.53 -7.96
C LEU A 5 23.33 12.42 -7.26
N PHE A 6 22.00 12.48 -7.25
CA PHE A 6 21.14 11.35 -7.65
C PHE A 6 19.67 11.78 -7.67
N LEU A 7 19.17 11.87 -8.91
CA LEU A 7 17.88 11.35 -9.37
C LEU A 7 16.58 12.07 -8.97
N LEU A 8 16.18 13.04 -9.79
CA LEU A 8 14.79 13.37 -10.08
C LEU A 8 14.21 12.34 -11.06
N LEU A 9 13.50 11.33 -10.56
CA LEU A 9 12.70 10.34 -11.31
C LEU A 9 11.58 9.95 -10.31
N LEU A 10 10.28 10.10 -10.54
CA LEU A 10 9.47 9.93 -11.74
C LEU A 10 8.26 10.87 -11.69
N ILE A 11 7.90 11.43 -12.84
CA ILE A 11 6.57 11.99 -13.06
C ILE A 11 5.59 10.83 -12.88
N ASN A 12 4.75 10.95 -11.86
CA ASN A 12 3.77 9.94 -11.48
C ASN A 12 2.86 9.62 -12.67
N SER A 13 2.97 8.42 -13.25
CA SER A 13 1.81 7.78 -13.86
C SER A 13 0.89 7.36 -12.72
N SER A 14 0.23 8.36 -12.13
CA SER A 14 -0.88 8.14 -11.24
C SER A 14 -1.95 7.43 -12.05
N LEU A 15 -2.11 6.12 -11.85
CA LEU A 15 -3.44 5.53 -11.81
C LEU A 15 -4.17 6.29 -10.70
N SER A 16 -4.64 7.49 -11.04
CA SER A 16 -5.52 8.32 -10.24
C SER A 16 -6.86 7.64 -10.27
N TYR A 17 -6.98 6.49 -9.59
CA TYR A 17 -8.29 6.00 -9.22
C TYR A 17 -8.87 7.07 -8.31
N SER A 18 -9.83 7.80 -8.88
CA SER A 18 -10.63 8.75 -8.15
C SER A 18 -11.23 8.04 -6.94
N GLN A 19 -11.14 8.62 -5.75
CA GLN A 19 -11.83 8.11 -4.55
C GLN A 19 -13.36 8.03 -4.77
N LYS A 20 -13.88 8.65 -5.85
CA LYS A 20 -15.28 8.60 -6.28
C LYS A 20 -15.71 7.23 -6.82
N ASP A 21 -14.78 6.38 -7.25
CA ASP A 21 -15.06 5.04 -7.81
C ASP A 21 -14.76 3.92 -6.79
N THR A 22 -14.85 4.22 -5.49
CA THR A 22 -14.54 3.26 -4.42
C THR A 22 -15.65 2.22 -4.28
N ILE A 23 -15.32 0.95 -4.49
CA ILE A 23 -16.24 -0.18 -4.32
C ILE A 23 -16.16 -0.66 -2.86
N THR A 24 -17.29 -0.78 -2.18
CA THR A 24 -17.32 -1.28 -0.79
C THR A 24 -17.62 -2.77 -0.75
N VAL A 25 -16.81 -3.53 0.00
CA VAL A 25 -16.96 -4.98 0.14
C VAL A 25 -16.59 -5.43 1.55
N ARG A 26 -17.24 -6.47 2.07
CA ARG A 26 -16.79 -7.12 3.32
C ARG A 26 -15.64 -8.07 3.02
N GLU A 27 -14.61 -8.09 3.86
CA GLU A 27 -13.48 -9.02 3.72
C GLU A 27 -13.94 -10.49 3.69
N SER A 28 -14.98 -10.82 4.48
CA SER A 28 -15.62 -12.14 4.48
C SER A 28 -16.14 -12.58 3.10
N ASN A 29 -16.39 -11.64 2.19
CA ASN A 29 -16.92 -11.90 0.85
C ASN A 29 -15.81 -11.99 -0.21
N ILE A 30 -14.55 -11.75 0.17
CA ILE A 30 -13.38 -11.91 -0.69
C ILE A 30 -12.79 -13.31 -0.47
N ALA A 31 -12.40 -13.97 -1.55
CA ALA A 31 -11.63 -15.22 -1.51
C ALA A 31 -10.28 -15.01 -2.20
N PHE A 32 -9.26 -15.73 -1.75
CA PHE A 32 -7.98 -15.85 -2.43
C PHE A 32 -7.87 -17.27 -2.95
N ILE A 33 -7.82 -17.43 -4.27
CA ILE A 33 -7.84 -18.74 -4.93
C ILE A 33 -6.69 -18.83 -5.93
N SER A 34 -6.17 -20.04 -6.11
CA SER A 34 -5.26 -20.34 -7.21
C SER A 34 -6.08 -20.66 -8.47
N GLN A 35 -5.80 -19.96 -9.56
CA GLN A 35 -6.46 -20.12 -10.85
C GLN A 35 -5.43 -20.51 -11.90
N ASP A 36 -5.74 -21.55 -12.67
CA ASP A 36 -4.93 -21.99 -13.81
C ASP A 36 -5.24 -21.13 -15.03
N ILE A 37 -4.20 -20.52 -15.58
CA ILE A 37 -4.20 -19.80 -16.86
C ILE A 37 -3.56 -20.72 -17.89
N TYR A 38 -4.36 -21.11 -18.89
CA TYR A 38 -3.87 -21.85 -20.04
C TYR A 38 -3.22 -20.87 -21.02
N ILE A 39 -1.92 -21.06 -21.27
CA ILE A 39 -1.20 -20.32 -22.31
C ILE A 39 -1.07 -21.22 -23.52
N GLU A 40 -1.37 -20.66 -24.70
CA GLU A 40 -1.32 -21.38 -25.98
C GLU A 40 0.10 -21.81 -26.40
N ASP A 41 1.18 -21.30 -25.77
CA ASP A 41 2.55 -21.74 -26.04
C ASP A 41 2.83 -23.10 -25.35
N PRO A 42 3.03 -24.18 -26.12
CA PRO A 42 3.23 -25.53 -25.58
C PRO A 42 4.50 -25.69 -24.73
N ARG A 43 5.42 -24.71 -24.72
CA ARG A 43 6.62 -24.72 -23.87
C ARG A 43 6.40 -24.11 -22.49
N ILE A 44 5.34 -23.32 -22.31
CA ILE A 44 5.04 -22.59 -21.07
C ILE A 44 4.08 -23.40 -20.18
N GLY A 45 3.20 -24.21 -20.77
CA GLY A 45 2.29 -25.08 -20.02
C GLY A 45 1.18 -24.32 -19.28
N ILE A 46 0.74 -24.85 -18.13
CA ILE A 46 -0.28 -24.23 -17.28
C ILE A 46 0.41 -23.31 -16.27
N LEU A 47 0.01 -22.04 -16.23
CA LEU A 47 0.43 -21.12 -15.17
C LEU A 47 -0.66 -21.03 -14.11
N THR A 48 -0.36 -21.49 -12.90
CA THR A 48 -1.22 -21.24 -11.75
C THR A 48 -0.87 -19.87 -11.17
N THR A 49 -1.87 -18.98 -11.05
CA THR A 49 -1.74 -17.66 -10.42
C THR A 49 -2.75 -17.49 -9.31
N ASP A 50 -2.36 -16.83 -8.23
CA ASP A 50 -3.28 -16.56 -7.14
C ASP A 50 -4.02 -15.23 -7.36
N VAL A 51 -5.35 -15.27 -7.24
CA VAL A 51 -6.23 -14.14 -7.50
C VAL A 51 -7.21 -13.91 -6.36
N TYR A 52 -7.45 -12.64 -6.05
CA TYR A 52 -8.51 -12.20 -5.16
C TYR A 52 -9.82 -12.06 -5.96
N ILE A 53 -10.87 -12.74 -5.51
CA ILE A 53 -12.18 -12.77 -6.16
C ILE A 53 -13.29 -12.36 -5.18
N LEU A 54 -14.43 -11.89 -5.72
CA LEU A 54 -15.67 -11.89 -4.97
C LEU A 54 -16.26 -13.31 -4.95
N LYS A 55 -16.66 -13.80 -3.77
CA LYS A 55 -17.14 -15.17 -3.58
C LYS A 55 -18.43 -15.48 -4.33
N GLU A 56 -19.37 -14.54 -4.37
CA GLU A 56 -20.70 -14.76 -4.93
C GLU A 56 -20.65 -14.80 -6.47
N GLU A 57 -19.97 -13.82 -7.06
CA GLU A 57 -19.88 -13.64 -8.50
C GLU A 57 -18.76 -14.47 -9.13
N LYS A 58 -17.82 -14.97 -8.32
CA LYS A 58 -16.58 -15.65 -8.75
C LYS A 58 -15.76 -14.82 -9.75
N THR A 59 -15.87 -13.50 -9.66
CA THR A 59 -15.15 -12.56 -10.53
C THR A 59 -13.92 -11.99 -9.82
N PRO A 60 -12.78 -11.84 -10.53
CA PRO A 60 -11.62 -11.14 -9.99
C PRO A 60 -11.94 -9.72 -9.53
N LEU A 61 -11.38 -9.31 -8.39
CA LEU A 61 -11.48 -7.93 -7.94
C LEU A 61 -10.75 -7.00 -8.93
N ASN A 62 -11.39 -5.91 -9.31
CA ASN A 62 -10.84 -4.97 -10.27
C ASN A 62 -11.29 -3.55 -9.96
N GLY A 63 -10.36 -2.65 -9.62
CA GLY A 63 -10.63 -1.29 -9.19
C GLY A 63 -10.20 -0.99 -7.75
N PHE A 64 -10.64 0.13 -7.21
CA PHE A 64 -10.28 0.60 -5.86
C PHE A 64 -11.38 0.22 -4.86
N TYR A 65 -11.00 -0.47 -3.77
CA TYR A 65 -11.95 -1.02 -2.82
C TYR A 65 -11.79 -0.44 -1.41
N LYS A 66 -12.91 -0.22 -0.72
CA LYS A 66 -13.04 -0.12 0.74
C LYS A 66 -13.40 -1.50 1.26
N VAL A 67 -12.42 -2.19 1.85
CA VAL A 67 -12.60 -3.53 2.40
C VAL A 67 -12.91 -3.44 3.89
N ILE A 68 -14.15 -3.80 4.25
CA ILE A 68 -14.67 -3.76 5.62
C ILE A 68 -14.26 -5.05 6.33
N ILE A 69 -13.49 -4.93 7.40
CA ILE A 69 -13.15 -6.04 8.29
C ILE A 69 -14.29 -6.23 9.30
N ASN A 70 -14.69 -5.14 9.95
CA ASN A 70 -15.84 -5.08 10.86
C ASN A 70 -16.34 -3.63 10.98
N ASN A 71 -17.22 -3.34 11.95
CA ASN A 71 -17.84 -2.02 12.11
C ASN A 71 -16.83 -0.90 12.41
N ASP A 72 -15.70 -1.22 13.03
CA ASP A 72 -14.70 -0.25 13.47
C ASP A 72 -13.49 -0.20 12.53
N TYR A 73 -13.23 -1.27 11.76
CA TYR A 73 -12.02 -1.45 10.98
C TYR A 73 -12.29 -1.68 9.50
N PHE A 74 -11.58 -0.93 8.65
CA PHE A 74 -11.53 -1.15 7.20
C PHE A 74 -10.19 -0.73 6.63
N TYR A 75 -9.89 -1.16 5.40
CA TYR A 75 -8.75 -0.65 4.65
C TYR A 75 -9.12 -0.33 3.21
N THR A 76 -8.26 0.44 2.54
CA THR A 76 -8.44 0.79 1.13
C THR A 76 -7.29 0.28 0.28
N LEU A 77 -7.60 -0.45 -0.79
CA LEU A 77 -6.62 -1.08 -1.68
C LEU A 77 -7.15 -1.17 -3.12
N ALA A 78 -6.25 -1.06 -4.09
CA ALA A 78 -6.56 -1.28 -5.50
C ALA A 78 -6.22 -2.72 -5.93
N PHE A 79 -7.07 -3.27 -6.79
CA PHE A 79 -6.86 -4.54 -7.47
C PHE A 79 -6.89 -4.35 -8.99
N ASP A 80 -6.06 -5.10 -9.70
CA ASP A 80 -6.12 -5.23 -11.16
C ASP A 80 -6.23 -6.72 -11.49
N LYS A 81 -7.35 -7.13 -12.09
CA LYS A 81 -7.66 -8.53 -12.45
C LYS A 81 -7.37 -9.53 -11.32
N GLY A 82 -7.77 -9.20 -10.10
CA GLY A 82 -7.60 -10.03 -8.91
C GLY A 82 -6.21 -9.94 -8.27
N SER A 83 -5.25 -9.22 -8.86
CA SER A 83 -3.95 -8.96 -8.24
C SER A 83 -3.98 -7.67 -7.42
N LYS A 84 -3.41 -7.68 -6.22
CA LYS A 84 -3.18 -6.44 -5.46
C LYS A 84 -2.19 -5.56 -6.22
N ILE A 85 -2.51 -4.28 -6.40
CA ILE A 85 -1.56 -3.35 -7.01
C ILE A 85 -0.57 -2.90 -5.91
N LEU A 86 0.60 -3.55 -5.85
CA LEU A 86 1.61 -3.37 -4.80
C LEU A 86 2.90 -2.69 -5.27
N ASN A 87 2.84 -1.82 -6.27
CA ASN A 87 4.01 -1.18 -6.87
C ASN A 87 3.98 0.35 -6.76
N ASN A 88 5.05 1.01 -7.22
CA ASN A 88 5.12 2.45 -7.47
C ASN A 88 4.76 3.37 -6.30
N GLY A 89 5.10 3.00 -5.06
CA GLY A 89 4.79 3.82 -3.89
C GLY A 89 3.30 3.78 -3.54
N ASN A 90 2.65 2.65 -3.80
CA ASN A 90 1.30 2.40 -3.32
C ASN A 90 1.25 2.33 -1.80
N ILE A 91 0.16 2.86 -1.25
CA ILE A 91 -0.08 2.98 0.18
C ILE A 91 -1.44 2.35 0.48
N ILE A 92 -1.44 1.30 1.28
CA ILE A 92 -2.66 0.76 1.88
C ILE A 92 -2.89 1.52 3.17
N LYS A 93 -4.07 2.10 3.30
CA LYS A 93 -4.50 2.82 4.51
C LYS A 93 -5.44 1.94 5.30
N TYR A 94 -5.15 1.76 6.57
CA TYR A 94 -6.00 1.05 7.51
C TYR A 94 -6.63 2.05 8.47
N TYR A 95 -7.94 1.93 8.63
CA TYR A 95 -8.76 2.84 9.40
C TYR A 95 -9.34 2.12 10.61
N LYS A 96 -9.34 2.83 11.74
CA LYS A 96 -10.03 2.47 12.97
C LYS A 96 -10.92 3.64 13.33
N ASN A 97 -12.23 3.42 13.45
CA ASN A 97 -13.21 4.46 13.73
C ASN A 97 -13.04 5.67 12.79
N ASN A 98 -12.94 5.42 11.48
CA ASN A 98 -12.76 6.43 10.43
C ASN A 98 -11.46 7.25 10.50
N LYS A 99 -10.50 6.87 11.36
CA LYS A 99 -9.17 7.49 11.43
C LYS A 99 -8.10 6.51 10.98
N ILE A 100 -7.16 6.97 10.16
CA ILE A 100 -6.03 6.12 9.75
C ILE A 100 -5.19 5.82 10.99
N TYR A 101 -4.95 4.54 11.26
CA TYR A 101 -4.12 4.08 12.37
C TYR A 101 -2.92 3.25 11.91
N LYS A 102 -2.90 2.79 10.66
CA LYS A 102 -1.80 2.02 10.09
C LYS A 102 -1.66 2.33 8.59
N LEU A 103 -0.42 2.33 8.11
CA LEU A 103 -0.07 2.42 6.70
C LEU A 103 0.80 1.22 6.31
N ASP A 104 0.52 0.59 5.17
CA ASP A 104 1.48 -0.28 4.49
C ASP A 104 1.94 0.41 3.20
N ILE A 105 3.24 0.57 3.05
CA ILE A 105 3.87 1.34 1.98
C ILE A 105 4.72 0.37 1.14
N TYR A 106 4.30 0.19 -0.11
CA TYR A 106 4.98 -0.62 -1.10
C TYR A 106 5.83 0.28 -1.98
N TYR A 107 7.06 0.52 -1.51
CA TYR A 107 8.01 1.38 -2.20
C TYR A 107 9.07 0.53 -2.90
N PRO A 108 9.23 0.62 -4.24
CA PRO A 108 10.31 -0.09 -4.91
C PRO A 108 11.63 0.61 -4.56
N THR A 109 12.31 0.17 -3.51
CA THR A 109 13.74 0.45 -3.39
C THR A 109 14.47 -0.48 -4.35
N PHE A 110 15.24 0.10 -5.26
CA PHE A 110 16.05 -0.58 -6.28
C PHE A 110 16.49 -1.98 -5.83
N TYR A 111 16.00 -3.00 -6.55
CA TYR A 111 16.33 -4.44 -6.42
C TYR A 111 15.66 -5.27 -5.30
N GLU A 112 14.87 -4.70 -4.38
CA GLU A 112 14.17 -5.49 -3.34
C GLU A 112 12.64 -5.40 -3.46
N HIS A 113 12.04 -6.28 -4.27
CA HIS A 113 10.57 -6.46 -4.34
C HIS A 113 10.03 -7.41 -3.27
N GLU A 114 10.85 -7.82 -2.31
CA GLU A 114 10.48 -8.80 -1.28
C GLU A 114 9.85 -8.14 -0.05
N TYR A 115 9.91 -6.81 0.07
CA TYR A 115 9.56 -6.11 1.30
C TYR A 115 8.60 -4.94 1.11
N TYR A 116 7.88 -4.63 2.18
CA TYR A 116 7.13 -3.40 2.33
C TYR A 116 7.31 -2.82 3.74
N TYR A 117 6.94 -1.55 3.91
CA TYR A 117 7.06 -0.83 5.17
C TYR A 117 5.69 -0.68 5.83
N THR A 118 5.54 -1.17 7.06
CA THR A 118 4.36 -0.91 7.90
C THR A 118 4.66 0.19 8.91
N ILE A 119 3.76 1.16 9.04
CA ILE A 119 3.78 2.18 10.08
C ILE A 119 2.56 1.99 10.97
N GLU A 120 2.79 1.55 12.20
CA GLU A 120 1.74 1.25 13.18
C GLU A 120 2.24 1.48 14.61
N PRO A 121 1.57 2.29 15.45
CA PRO A 121 0.46 3.17 15.09
C PRO A 121 0.92 4.34 14.20
N PHE A 122 0.04 4.78 13.30
CA PHE A 122 0.22 5.96 12.46
C PHE A 122 -0.68 7.11 12.94
N ASN A 123 -0.12 8.32 12.93
CA ASN A 123 -0.83 9.57 13.14
C ASN A 123 -0.02 10.70 12.46
N CYS A 124 -0.68 11.63 11.77
CA CYS A 124 0.00 12.76 11.13
C CYS A 124 0.66 13.72 12.15
N ASP A 125 0.16 13.79 13.38
CA ASP A 125 0.62 14.75 14.38
C ASP A 125 1.85 14.27 15.18
N VAL A 126 2.30 13.04 14.96
CA VAL A 126 3.46 12.49 15.69
C VAL A 126 4.79 12.84 15.02
N LYS A 127 5.80 13.16 15.83
CA LYS A 127 7.17 13.48 15.33
C LYS A 127 8.06 12.26 15.16
N LYS A 128 7.69 11.13 15.77
CA LYS A 128 8.45 9.87 15.73
C LYS A 128 7.49 8.70 15.66
N THR A 129 7.83 7.69 14.86
CA THR A 129 7.06 6.46 14.75
C THR A 129 7.97 5.24 14.63
N LYS A 130 7.39 4.05 14.79
CA LYS A 130 8.03 2.77 14.49
C LYS A 130 7.68 2.38 13.06
N VAL A 131 8.68 1.92 12.33
CA VAL A 131 8.48 1.35 11.00
C VAL A 131 8.98 -0.08 11.00
N TYR A 132 8.14 -0.98 10.51
CA TYR A 132 8.41 -2.40 10.38
C TYR A 132 8.68 -2.71 8.92
N ILE A 133 9.76 -3.43 8.63
CA ILE A 133 9.99 -4.00 7.30
C ILE A 133 9.50 -5.43 7.33
N LYS A 134 8.54 -5.75 6.46
CA LYS A 134 7.84 -7.05 6.44
C LYS A 134 8.00 -7.69 5.06
N TYR A 135 7.99 -9.02 5.01
CA TYR A 135 8.08 -9.77 3.76
C TYR A 135 6.73 -9.71 3.02
N ILE A 136 6.74 -9.49 1.70
CA ILE A 136 5.51 -9.50 0.88
C ILE A 136 4.88 -10.89 0.87
N GLU A 137 5.68 -11.94 0.70
CA GLU A 137 5.21 -13.34 0.64
C GLU A 137 4.72 -13.88 1.99
N ASN A 138 5.17 -13.27 3.09
CA ASN A 138 4.79 -13.68 4.43
C ASN A 138 4.70 -12.47 5.35
N ASP A 139 3.53 -11.84 5.36
CA ASP A 139 3.25 -10.65 6.14
C ASP A 139 3.27 -10.90 7.66
N SER A 140 3.29 -12.14 8.14
CA SER A 140 3.49 -12.43 9.57
C SER A 140 4.94 -12.22 10.00
N LYS A 141 5.90 -12.29 9.07
CA LYS A 141 7.34 -12.18 9.36
C LYS A 141 7.81 -10.73 9.23
N THR A 142 8.40 -10.24 10.32
CA THR A 142 9.09 -8.93 10.34
C THR A 142 10.59 -9.14 10.13
N LYS A 143 11.15 -8.58 9.05
CA LYS A 143 12.60 -8.56 8.78
C LYS A 143 13.33 -7.68 9.79
N SER A 144 12.80 -6.49 10.05
CA SER A 144 13.46 -5.51 10.94
C SER A 144 12.50 -4.41 11.40
N ILE A 145 12.89 -3.72 12.47
CA ILE A 145 12.13 -2.62 13.08
C ILE A 145 13.06 -1.42 13.23
N PHE A 146 12.61 -0.24 12.80
CA PHE A 146 13.34 1.01 12.92
C PHE A 146 12.49 2.08 13.58
N ARG A 147 13.18 3.09 14.14
CA ARG A 147 12.55 4.36 14.49
C ARG A 147 12.71 5.31 13.32
N ALA A 148 11.63 5.96 12.94
CA ALA A 148 11.65 7.03 11.96
C ALA A 148 11.25 8.35 12.62
N ARG A 149 11.93 9.43 12.21
CA ARG A 149 11.44 10.79 12.44
C ARG A 149 10.42 11.11 11.36
N GLN A 150 9.24 11.56 11.75
CA GLN A 150 8.21 12.04 10.85
C GLN A 150 8.25 13.56 10.80
N ILE A 151 8.31 14.10 9.59
CA ILE A 151 8.26 15.53 9.29
C ILE A 151 7.12 15.72 8.31
N ILE A 152 6.22 16.64 8.61
CA ILE A 152 5.18 17.07 7.68
C ILE A 152 5.47 18.53 7.34
N ASP A 153 5.67 18.80 6.06
CA ASP A 153 5.74 20.16 5.52
C ASP A 153 4.43 20.51 4.78
N GLU A 154 4.44 21.62 4.05
CA GLU A 154 3.25 22.08 3.32
C GLU A 154 2.73 21.03 2.32
N LYS A 155 3.62 20.30 1.64
CA LYS A 155 3.29 19.42 0.51
C LYS A 155 3.53 17.95 0.80
N TYR A 156 4.47 17.61 1.66
CA TYR A 156 4.94 16.25 1.88
C TYR A 156 4.87 15.82 3.33
N ILE A 157 4.71 14.51 3.52
CA ILE A 157 5.08 13.80 4.73
C ILE A 157 6.34 12.99 4.42
N VAL A 158 7.33 13.11 5.29
CA VAL A 158 8.67 12.52 5.16
C VAL A 158 8.97 11.70 6.39
N TRP A 159 9.36 10.45 6.19
CA TRP A 159 9.92 9.59 7.23
C TRP A 159 11.39 9.37 7.01
N THR A 160 12.22 9.83 7.96
CA THR A 160 13.67 9.60 7.95
C THR A 160 14.02 8.48 8.92
N PHE A 161 14.50 7.36 8.38
CA PHE A 161 14.95 6.18 9.12
C PHE A 161 16.27 6.46 9.82
N ILE A 162 16.30 6.26 11.13
CA ILE A 162 17.51 6.46 11.94
C ILE A 162 18.32 5.16 11.91
N LYS A 163 19.21 4.99 10.93
CA LYS A 163 20.27 3.96 10.93
C LYS A 163 21.60 4.56 11.41
N LYS A 164 22.45 3.75 12.05
CA LYS A 164 23.74 4.19 12.63
C LYS A 164 24.67 4.88 11.62
N ASN A 165 24.62 4.53 10.33
CA ASN A 165 25.61 5.01 9.34
C ASN A 165 25.04 5.77 8.12
N HIS A 166 23.77 5.58 7.73
CA HIS A 166 23.16 6.32 6.62
C HIS A 166 21.65 6.50 6.83
N PRO A 167 21.17 7.71 7.16
CA PRO A 167 19.73 7.97 7.23
C PRO A 167 19.12 7.87 5.82
N GLN A 168 18.15 7.00 5.67
CA GLN A 168 17.31 6.91 4.47
C GLN A 168 16.03 7.69 4.73
N SER A 169 15.47 8.33 3.71
CA SER A 169 14.18 9.01 3.82
C SER A 169 13.23 8.53 2.74
N ILE A 170 11.96 8.37 3.11
CA ILE A 170 10.86 8.18 2.18
C ILE A 170 9.91 9.37 2.29
N SER A 171 9.44 9.88 1.16
CA SER A 171 8.59 11.06 1.08
C SER A 171 7.37 10.80 0.22
N PHE A 172 6.22 11.27 0.68
CA PHE A 172 4.94 11.14 -0.02
C PHE A 172 4.17 12.44 0.07
N LEU A 173 3.30 12.69 -0.91
CA LEU A 173 2.40 13.86 -0.87
C LEU A 173 1.51 13.77 0.37
N LYS A 174 1.49 14.84 1.17
CA LYS A 174 0.70 14.95 2.41
C LYS A 174 -0.78 14.68 2.14
N GLU A 175 -1.31 15.19 1.03
CA GLU A 175 -2.71 14.98 0.63
C GLU A 175 -3.05 13.50 0.42
N ARG A 176 -2.09 12.68 -0.02
CA ARG A 176 -2.30 11.25 -0.26
C ARG A 176 -2.36 10.47 1.04
N ILE A 177 -1.93 11.02 2.17
CA ILE A 177 -1.85 10.30 3.46
C ILE A 177 -2.71 10.98 4.53
N CYS A 178 -2.49 12.27 4.78
CA CYS A 178 -3.05 12.99 5.92
C CYS A 178 -4.37 13.72 5.63
N ASN A 179 -4.64 14.15 4.39
CA ASN A 179 -5.96 14.71 4.06
C ASN A 179 -6.95 13.57 3.90
N CYS A 180 -7.87 13.47 4.85
CA CYS A 180 -8.90 12.44 4.93
C CYS A 180 -10.28 13.08 4.88
N ASP A 181 -10.65 13.67 3.74
CA ASP A 181 -12.08 13.81 3.46
C ASP A 181 -12.59 12.41 3.10
N LEU A 182 -13.29 11.76 4.03
CA LEU A 182 -14.06 10.57 3.69
C LEU A 182 -15.17 10.99 2.70
N PRO A 183 -15.40 10.24 1.62
CA PRO A 183 -16.42 10.59 0.62
C PRO A 183 -17.88 10.63 1.15
N GLU A 184 -18.13 10.34 2.43
CA GLU A 184 -19.48 10.30 3.02
C GLU A 184 -20.00 11.67 3.50
N ASN A 185 -19.21 12.74 3.49
CA ASN A 185 -19.61 14.06 4.05
C ASN A 185 -19.81 15.20 3.03
N ARG A 186 -19.96 14.89 1.74
CA ARG A 186 -20.40 15.90 0.75
C ARG A 186 -21.82 15.55 0.30
N LYS A 187 -22.79 15.94 1.13
CA LYS A 187 -24.19 16.12 0.70
C LYS A 187 -24.31 17.41 -0.08
#